data_AF-A0A835I577-F1
#
_entry.id   AF-A0A835I577-F1
#
_cell.length_a   1.000
_cell.length_b   1.000
_cell.length_c   1.000
_cell.angle_alpha   90.00
_cell.angle_beta   90.00
_cell.angle_gamma   90.00
#
_symmetry.space_group_name_H-M   'P 1'
#
loop_
_entity.id
_entity.type
_entity.pdbx_description
1 polymer ?
#
loop_
_entity_poly.entity_id
_entity_poly.type
_entity_poly.pdbx_seq_one_letter_code
_entity_poly.pdbx_strand_id
1 'polypeptide(L)'
;MRFLKSISSSPLFKSIPSFSSSSNQLSFFRSSSSNLKSSSLSSMGVVAVSGGDEQGSIARRFWIKFKKETVFSLYTPFVVSLASGNLELDTFRHYIAQDVHFLKAFAQAYELAEDCADDDDDKLSIRDMRKSVIDELKMHASFAQEWGFDPAKDTSANSATVKYTEFLLATASGKVEEGKGVGKIATPFEKTKVAAYALGAMTPCMRLYAFLGKELMGLLDPAEDSHLYKKWIVNYASESFEASALQTEDLLDKLSVSLTGEELEVIEKLYHRAMKLEINFFSAQPITQRIVVPLSRAFDPTGYHLSIFSDFDLTCTVVDSSAILAEIAILTAPKTDQNDPEKSLVRMSSADLRNTWGLLSTQYTEEYEQCIESILPSEKAGEFNYEGLCKALEQLSDFEKRANSRVVESGVLKGINREDIRRAGERLKLQDGCTGFFQKIIKNEELNADVHILSYCWCGDLIRSAFSSGELNVSLDIHANEFAYEASISTGEIVKKVESPLDKVKVFKEIREKQNDKANHLSVYIGDSMGDLLCLLEADVGIVVGSSESLRRLGSQFGVSFVPLFSGLVKKQKEFGGSESSNWKGLSGTLYTVSSWAEIHAFVLGPP
;
A
#
# COMPACT_ATOMS: atom_id res chain seq x y z
N MET A 1 19.56 26.07 -3.94
CA MET A 1 19.95 27.45 -3.52
C MET A 1 18.86 28.26 -2.80
N ARG A 2 17.55 28.15 -3.11
CA ARG A 2 16.46 28.93 -2.45
C ARG A 2 15.97 28.35 -1.10
N PHE A 3 16.11 27.05 -0.90
CA PHE A 3 15.64 26.30 0.29
C PHE A 3 16.20 26.82 1.63
N LEU A 4 17.47 27.25 1.64
CA LEU A 4 18.22 27.44 2.88
C LEU A 4 18.52 28.90 3.24
N LYS A 5 18.48 29.83 2.28
CA LYS A 5 18.35 31.27 2.61
C LYS A 5 17.10 31.56 3.47
N SER A 6 16.06 30.73 3.33
CA SER A 6 14.81 30.86 4.08
C SER A 6 14.88 30.28 5.50
N ILE A 7 15.71 29.27 5.81
CA ILE A 7 15.83 28.72 7.18
C ILE A 7 16.36 29.79 8.16
N SER A 8 17.36 30.56 7.76
CA SER A 8 17.88 31.71 8.53
C SER A 8 16.85 32.83 8.79
N SER A 9 15.74 32.86 8.03
CA SER A 9 14.69 33.88 8.14
C SER A 9 13.43 33.40 8.86
N SER A 10 13.41 32.19 9.45
CA SER A 10 12.33 31.77 10.34
C SER A 10 12.43 32.47 11.70
N PRO A 11 11.32 32.89 12.32
CA PRO A 11 11.33 33.62 13.60
C PRO A 11 11.87 32.79 14.78
N LEU A 12 12.17 31.51 14.57
CA LEU A 12 12.75 30.58 15.55
C LEU A 12 14.15 30.95 16.08
N PHE A 13 14.80 31.98 15.54
CA PHE A 13 16.15 32.39 15.96
C PHE A 13 16.26 33.81 16.53
N LYS A 14 15.15 34.52 16.78
CA LYS A 14 15.19 35.85 17.45
C LYS A 14 14.12 36.01 18.52
N SER A 15 14.58 36.37 19.71
CA SER A 15 13.78 36.84 20.84
C SER A 15 13.00 38.15 20.54
N ILE A 16 11.79 38.23 21.11
CA ILE A 16 10.68 39.24 21.10
C ILE A 16 11.11 40.67 21.59
N PRO A 17 10.44 41.83 21.29
CA PRO A 17 9.71 42.30 20.09
C PRO A 17 10.00 43.79 19.69
N SER A 18 9.53 44.25 18.51
CA SER A 18 8.78 45.53 18.36
C SER A 18 8.18 45.73 16.94
N PHE A 19 6.96 46.27 16.93
CA PHE A 19 6.05 46.59 15.82
C PHE A 19 6.62 47.39 14.63
N SER A 20 6.16 47.10 13.40
CA SER A 20 5.29 48.02 12.62
C SER A 20 5.07 47.61 11.14
N SER A 21 3.79 47.54 10.79
CA SER A 21 3.04 47.92 9.56
C SER A 21 3.63 47.90 8.13
N SER A 22 2.67 47.58 7.23
CA SER A 22 2.39 48.10 5.87
C SER A 22 2.73 47.16 4.70
N SER A 23 1.77 46.58 3.97
CA SER A 23 0.67 47.09 3.09
C SER A 23 1.12 47.25 1.62
N ASN A 24 0.46 46.50 0.72
CA ASN A 24 0.04 46.79 -0.68
C ASN A 24 0.07 45.49 -1.52
N GLN A 25 -1.06 44.92 -1.95
CA GLN A 25 -2.04 45.30 -2.99
C GLN A 25 -1.59 45.17 -4.45
N LEU A 26 -2.58 44.75 -5.27
CA LEU A 26 -2.69 44.59 -6.74
C LEU A 26 -2.35 43.18 -7.27
N SER A 27 -3.25 42.31 -7.73
CA SER A 27 -4.52 42.32 -8.48
C SER A 27 -4.39 42.11 -10.00
N PHE A 28 -5.11 41.08 -10.47
CA PHE A 28 -5.63 40.78 -11.82
C PHE A 28 -4.69 40.22 -12.91
N PHE A 29 -5.01 39.01 -13.38
CA PHE A 29 -5.64 38.80 -14.70
C PHE A 29 -6.46 37.50 -14.73
N ARG A 30 -7.59 37.56 -15.45
CA ARG A 30 -8.63 36.54 -15.68
C ARG A 30 -8.45 35.88 -17.05
N SER A 31 -9.23 34.79 -17.25
CA SER A 31 -9.61 34.12 -18.51
C SER A 31 -8.75 32.89 -18.86
N SER A 32 -9.26 31.74 -19.32
CA SER A 32 -10.60 31.32 -19.73
C SER A 32 -10.73 29.79 -19.64
N SER A 33 -11.93 29.33 -19.29
CA SER A 33 -12.40 27.95 -19.22
C SER A 33 -12.79 27.40 -20.60
N SER A 34 -12.51 26.12 -20.88
CA SER A 34 -13.21 25.32 -21.89
C SER A 34 -13.55 23.93 -21.38
N ASN A 35 -14.84 23.61 -21.49
CA ASN A 35 -15.52 22.37 -21.11
C ASN A 35 -15.16 21.22 -22.06
N LEU A 36 -14.98 20.01 -21.51
CA LEU A 36 -15.11 18.76 -22.26
C LEU A 36 -16.01 17.80 -21.49
N LYS A 37 -17.10 17.40 -22.16
CA LYS A 37 -18.21 16.60 -21.65
C LYS A 37 -17.84 15.12 -21.58
N SER A 38 -18.28 14.48 -20.51
CA SER A 38 -18.32 13.04 -20.29
C SER A 38 -19.46 12.38 -21.07
N SER A 39 -19.20 11.23 -21.69
CA SER A 39 -20.23 10.29 -22.14
C SER A 39 -19.85 8.88 -21.71
N SER A 40 -20.70 8.31 -20.87
CA SER A 40 -20.73 6.94 -20.37
C SER A 40 -21.28 5.97 -21.43
N LEU A 41 -20.71 4.77 -21.54
CA LEU A 41 -21.45 3.53 -21.82
C LEU A 41 -20.57 2.30 -21.56
N SER A 42 -21.18 1.36 -20.84
CA SER A 42 -20.71 0.06 -20.39
C SER A 42 -20.72 -0.99 -21.50
N SER A 43 -19.72 -1.87 -21.51
CA SER A 43 -19.88 -3.25 -21.95
C SER A 43 -18.78 -4.14 -21.37
N MET A 44 -19.20 -5.30 -20.84
CA MET A 44 -18.34 -6.36 -20.35
C MET A 44 -17.45 -6.87 -21.49
N GLY A 45 -16.14 -6.75 -21.29
CA GLY A 45 -15.13 -7.37 -22.13
C GLY A 45 -14.06 -7.95 -21.22
N VAL A 46 -13.87 -9.26 -21.31
CA VAL A 46 -12.72 -9.99 -20.75
C VAL A 46 -11.46 -9.20 -21.10
N VAL A 47 -10.83 -8.55 -20.12
CA VAL A 47 -9.53 -7.94 -20.31
C VAL A 47 -8.53 -9.08 -20.39
N ALA A 48 -8.32 -9.56 -21.62
CA ALA A 48 -7.05 -10.16 -21.97
C ALA A 48 -5.98 -9.12 -21.61
N VAL A 49 -5.11 -9.44 -20.66
CA VAL A 49 -3.91 -8.65 -20.37
C VAL A 49 -3.02 -8.74 -21.61
N SER A 50 -3.28 -7.86 -22.57
CA SER A 50 -2.42 -7.59 -23.70
C SER A 50 -1.21 -6.81 -23.17
N GLY A 51 -0.01 -7.39 -23.31
CA GLY A 51 1.26 -6.83 -22.86
C GLY A 51 1.60 -5.48 -23.50
N GLY A 52 1.12 -4.40 -22.89
CA GLY A 52 1.35 -3.01 -23.31
C GLY A 52 2.26 -2.19 -22.41
N ASP A 53 2.76 -2.73 -21.29
CA ASP A 53 3.61 -2.00 -20.34
C ASP A 53 5.12 -2.07 -20.65
N GLU A 54 5.53 -2.68 -21.76
CA GLU A 54 6.94 -2.74 -22.18
C GLU A 54 7.43 -1.49 -22.95
N GLN A 55 6.53 -0.57 -23.35
CA GLN A 55 6.88 0.65 -24.13
C GLN A 55 7.29 1.86 -23.25
N GLY A 56 8.07 1.64 -22.18
CA GLY A 56 8.60 2.71 -21.32
C GLY A 56 10.13 2.72 -21.27
N SER A 57 10.72 3.87 -20.91
CA SER A 57 12.14 3.95 -20.62
C SER A 57 12.54 3.04 -19.45
N ILE A 58 13.82 2.66 -19.34
CA ILE A 58 14.23 1.66 -18.32
C ILE A 58 14.06 2.21 -16.92
N ALA A 59 14.34 3.50 -16.71
CA ALA A 59 14.17 4.16 -15.42
C ALA A 59 12.69 4.15 -15.00
N ARG A 60 11.78 4.46 -15.93
CA ARG A 60 10.33 4.41 -15.69
C ARG A 60 9.86 2.99 -15.39
N ARG A 61 10.34 1.99 -16.12
CA ARG A 61 10.02 0.58 -15.88
C ARG A 61 10.43 0.14 -14.48
N PHE A 62 11.66 0.46 -14.05
CA PHE A 62 12.15 0.12 -12.72
C PHE A 62 11.38 0.84 -11.62
N TRP A 63 11.07 2.14 -11.80
CA TRP A 63 10.24 2.89 -10.87
C TRP A 63 8.85 2.27 -10.70
N ILE A 64 8.19 1.87 -11.79
CA ILE A 64 6.89 1.19 -11.73
C ILE A 64 7.01 -0.17 -11.03
N LYS A 65 8.03 -0.96 -11.38
CA LYS A 65 8.27 -2.29 -10.81
C LYS A 65 8.52 -2.27 -9.30
N PHE A 66 9.28 -1.27 -8.83
CA PHE A 66 9.64 -1.10 -7.42
C PHE A 66 8.86 0.04 -6.74
N LYS A 67 7.66 0.35 -7.25
CA LYS A 67 6.80 1.38 -6.65
C LYS A 67 6.32 0.96 -5.26
N LYS A 68 6.23 -0.35 -5.00
CA LYS A 68 5.82 -0.90 -3.69
C LYS A 68 6.77 -0.47 -2.57
N GLU A 69 8.05 -0.32 -2.85
CA GLU A 69 9.08 0.10 -1.91
C GLU A 69 8.89 1.55 -1.43
N THR A 70 8.26 2.40 -2.24
CA THR A 70 7.96 3.79 -1.85
C THR A 70 6.95 3.85 -0.71
N VAL A 71 6.00 2.89 -0.68
CA VAL A 71 5.02 2.76 0.40
C VAL A 71 5.72 2.48 1.72
N PHE A 72 6.67 1.54 1.75
CA PHE A 72 7.43 1.26 2.97
C PHE A 72 8.24 2.46 3.46
N SER A 73 8.73 3.31 2.54
CA SER A 73 9.43 4.54 2.90
C SER A 73 8.49 5.57 3.55
N LEU A 74 7.31 5.79 2.96
CA LEU A 74 6.28 6.70 3.49
C LEU A 74 5.86 6.34 4.92
N TYR A 75 5.64 5.04 5.16
CA TYR A 75 5.11 4.54 6.42
C TYR A 75 6.19 4.29 7.48
N THR A 76 7.44 4.72 7.26
CA THR A 76 8.43 4.73 8.34
C THR A 76 8.00 5.70 9.45
N PRO A 77 8.29 5.39 10.73
CA PRO A 77 7.98 6.30 11.83
C PRO A 77 8.62 7.68 11.66
N PHE A 78 9.82 7.73 11.06
CA PHE A 78 10.50 8.98 10.71
C PHE A 78 9.70 9.83 9.72
N VAL A 79 9.30 9.27 8.58
CA VAL A 79 8.59 10.04 7.54
C VAL A 79 7.21 10.48 8.01
N VAL A 80 6.45 9.61 8.70
CA VAL A 80 5.14 9.99 9.27
C VAL A 80 5.28 11.11 10.31
N SER A 81 6.28 11.04 11.19
CA SER A 81 6.53 12.09 12.19
C SER A 81 6.98 13.40 11.54
N LEU A 82 7.84 13.33 10.51
CA LEU A 82 8.28 14.49 9.74
C LEU A 82 7.11 15.17 9.03
N ALA A 83 6.26 14.38 8.37
CA ALA A 83 5.07 14.83 7.67
C ALA A 83 4.02 15.46 8.61
N SER A 84 3.95 14.98 9.85
CA SER A 84 3.03 15.52 10.86
C SER A 84 3.51 16.83 11.49
N GLY A 85 4.78 17.18 11.27
CA GLY A 85 5.40 18.37 11.83
C GLY A 85 5.89 18.22 13.28
N ASN A 86 5.75 17.05 13.90
CA ASN A 86 6.09 16.81 15.30
C ASN A 86 7.29 15.86 15.54
N LEU A 87 8.03 15.50 14.49
CA LEU A 87 9.31 14.82 14.66
C LEU A 87 10.21 15.61 15.63
N GLU A 88 10.86 14.92 16.55
CA GLU A 88 11.82 15.49 17.50
C GLU A 88 13.02 16.05 16.74
N LEU A 89 13.43 17.26 17.12
CA LEU A 89 14.47 17.99 16.38
C LEU A 89 15.82 17.25 16.41
N ASP A 90 16.12 16.52 17.48
CA ASP A 90 17.36 15.75 17.61
C ASP A 90 17.38 14.54 16.66
N THR A 91 16.24 13.90 16.41
CA THR A 91 16.12 12.89 15.36
C THR A 91 16.37 13.50 13.99
N PHE A 92 15.78 14.67 13.70
CA PHE A 92 16.00 15.35 12.42
C PHE A 92 17.48 15.75 12.24
N ARG A 93 18.13 16.24 13.30
CA ARG A 93 19.58 16.55 13.30
C ARG A 93 20.42 15.29 13.06
N HIS A 94 20.07 14.17 13.69
CA HIS A 94 20.74 12.89 13.44
C HIS A 94 20.60 12.46 11.98
N TYR A 95 19.39 12.55 11.42
CA TYR A 95 19.14 12.29 10.00
C TYR A 95 20.02 13.14 9.08
N ILE A 96 20.09 14.46 9.31
CA ILE A 96 20.96 15.35 8.53
C ILE A 96 22.43 14.96 8.68
N ALA A 97 22.86 14.50 9.86
CA ALA A 97 24.23 14.03 10.05
C ALA A 97 24.53 12.76 9.26
N GLN A 98 23.61 11.80 9.21
CA GLN A 98 23.73 10.61 8.38
C GLN A 98 23.70 10.96 6.88
N ASP A 99 22.86 11.92 6.50
CA ASP A 99 22.74 12.42 5.12
C ASP A 99 24.03 13.09 4.64
N VAL A 100 24.75 13.80 5.52
CA VAL A 100 26.09 14.35 5.19
C VAL A 100 27.10 13.24 4.85
N HIS A 101 27.10 12.11 5.58
CA HIS A 101 27.96 10.96 5.24
C HIS A 101 27.54 10.33 3.91
N PHE A 102 26.23 10.19 3.69
CA PHE A 102 25.67 9.65 2.45
C PHE A 102 26.01 10.52 1.24
N LEU A 103 25.75 11.83 1.29
CA LEU A 103 25.98 12.75 0.18
C LEU A 103 27.47 12.86 -0.19
N LYS A 104 28.40 12.67 0.76
CA LYS A 104 29.84 12.57 0.44
C LYS A 104 30.13 11.36 -0.45
N ALA A 105 29.59 10.20 -0.09
CA ALA A 105 29.72 9.00 -0.91
C ALA A 105 28.97 9.15 -2.25
N PHE A 106 27.82 9.84 -2.26
CA PHE A 106 27.04 10.11 -3.46
C PHE A 106 27.79 11.01 -4.44
N ALA A 107 28.43 12.08 -3.96
CA ALA A 107 29.29 12.94 -4.78
C ALA A 107 30.51 12.18 -5.34
N GLN A 108 31.13 11.32 -4.53
CA GLN A 108 32.24 10.47 -4.97
C GLN A 108 31.78 9.41 -5.99
N ALA A 109 30.58 8.86 -5.86
CA ALA A 109 30.02 7.92 -6.84
C ALA A 109 29.79 8.60 -8.20
N TYR A 110 29.30 9.85 -8.21
CA TYR A 110 29.24 10.62 -9.46
C TYR A 110 30.62 10.90 -10.05
N GLU A 111 31.63 11.17 -9.24
CA GLU A 111 33.00 11.36 -9.74
C GLU A 111 33.53 10.10 -10.43
N LEU A 112 33.33 8.93 -9.81
CA LEU A 112 33.70 7.64 -10.41
C LEU A 112 32.89 7.34 -11.68
N ALA A 113 31.60 7.69 -11.71
CA ALA A 113 30.76 7.55 -12.89
C ALA A 113 31.21 8.49 -14.02
N GLU A 114 31.61 9.72 -13.70
CA GLU A 114 32.19 10.70 -14.65
C GLU A 114 33.46 10.15 -15.30
N ASP A 115 34.37 9.59 -14.49
CA ASP A 115 35.62 8.96 -14.98
C ASP A 115 35.37 7.73 -15.87
N CYS A 116 34.19 7.13 -15.75
CA CYS A 116 33.75 5.95 -16.48
C CYS A 116 32.91 6.27 -17.72
N ALA A 117 32.34 7.46 -17.84
CA ALA A 117 31.62 7.87 -19.04
C ALA A 117 32.60 8.11 -20.21
N ASP A 118 32.22 7.71 -21.43
CA ASP A 118 33.05 7.90 -22.63
C ASP A 118 32.75 9.25 -23.30
N ASP A 119 31.46 9.56 -23.50
CA ASP A 119 30.93 10.76 -24.14
C ASP A 119 31.11 12.03 -23.27
N ASP A 120 31.57 13.13 -23.87
CA ASP A 120 31.88 14.35 -23.13
C ASP A 120 30.61 15.07 -22.64
N ASP A 121 29.49 14.97 -23.35
CA ASP A 121 28.21 15.52 -22.90
C ASP A 121 27.65 14.75 -21.69
N ASP A 122 27.87 13.43 -21.64
CA ASP A 122 27.52 12.60 -20.48
C ASP A 122 28.38 12.96 -19.27
N LYS A 123 29.71 13.15 -19.45
CA LYS A 123 30.60 13.62 -18.37
C LYS A 123 30.16 14.99 -17.84
N LEU A 124 29.81 15.92 -18.72
CA LEU A 124 29.31 17.24 -18.32
C LEU A 124 28.03 17.13 -17.49
N SER A 125 27.09 16.29 -17.93
CA SER A 125 25.84 16.04 -17.21
C SER A 125 26.08 15.46 -15.82
N ILE A 126 26.96 14.45 -15.70
CA ILE A 126 27.34 13.84 -14.41
C ILE A 126 28.04 14.86 -13.51
N ARG A 127 28.93 15.68 -14.06
CA ARG A 127 29.64 16.73 -13.31
C ARG A 127 28.69 17.78 -12.75
N ASP A 128 27.68 18.19 -13.51
CA ASP A 128 26.67 19.13 -13.05
C ASP A 128 25.78 18.54 -11.94
N MET A 129 25.43 17.26 -12.04
CA MET A 129 24.75 16.53 -10.96
C MET A 129 25.62 16.47 -9.70
N ARG A 130 26.90 16.11 -9.83
CA ARG A 130 27.89 16.10 -8.73
C ARG A 130 28.00 17.46 -8.06
N LYS A 131 28.05 18.54 -8.86
CA LYS A 131 28.13 19.91 -8.34
C LYS A 131 26.90 20.28 -7.51
N SER A 132 25.70 19.89 -7.96
CA SER A 132 24.46 20.11 -7.20
C SER A 132 24.52 19.45 -5.81
N VAL A 133 25.02 18.21 -5.73
CA VAL A 133 25.21 17.47 -4.46
C VAL A 133 26.24 18.14 -3.56
N ILE A 134 27.38 18.58 -4.13
CA ILE A 134 28.41 19.30 -3.37
C ILE A 134 27.86 20.62 -2.81
N ASP A 135 27.03 21.33 -3.58
CA ASP A 135 26.40 22.56 -3.11
C ASP A 135 25.36 22.28 -2.02
N GLU A 136 24.67 21.13 -2.05
CA GLU A 136 23.82 20.64 -0.95
C GLU A 136 24.63 20.29 0.32
N LEU A 137 25.77 19.62 0.19
CA LEU A 137 26.68 19.33 1.30
C LEU A 137 27.20 20.60 2.00
N LYS A 138 27.65 21.60 1.23
CA LYS A 138 28.09 22.91 1.78
C LYS A 138 26.95 23.59 2.54
N MET A 139 25.74 23.42 2.00
CA MET A 139 24.52 23.94 2.59
C MET A 139 24.21 23.26 3.94
N HIS A 140 24.19 21.92 4.01
CA HIS A 140 24.02 21.20 5.29
C HIS A 140 25.09 21.58 6.33
N ALA A 141 26.34 21.72 5.90
CA ALA A 141 27.45 22.16 6.76
C ALA A 141 27.23 23.57 7.35
N SER A 142 26.54 24.46 6.63
CA SER A 142 26.20 25.79 7.17
C SER A 142 25.10 25.73 8.25
N PHE A 143 24.09 24.86 8.12
CA PHE A 143 23.05 24.67 9.16
C PHE A 143 23.60 24.00 10.41
N ALA A 144 24.43 23.00 10.21
CA ALA A 144 25.19 22.35 11.25
C ALA A 144 25.94 23.37 12.14
N GLN A 145 26.67 24.30 11.53
CA GLN A 145 27.36 25.37 12.26
C GLN A 145 26.39 26.30 13.02
N GLU A 146 25.24 26.64 12.43
CA GLU A 146 24.18 27.41 13.12
C GLU A 146 23.61 26.66 14.34
N TRP A 147 23.63 25.33 14.32
CA TRP A 147 23.24 24.48 15.46
C TRP A 147 24.36 24.25 16.47
N GLY A 148 25.57 24.77 16.21
CA GLY A 148 26.73 24.58 17.08
C GLY A 148 27.31 23.17 17.05
N PHE A 149 27.15 22.44 15.94
CA PHE A 149 27.46 21.02 15.80
C PHE A 149 28.14 20.73 14.44
N ASP A 150 29.13 19.83 14.38
CA ASP A 150 29.74 19.37 13.12
C ASP A 150 29.30 17.92 12.82
N PRO A 151 28.28 17.70 11.97
CA PRO A 151 27.69 16.39 11.72
C PRO A 151 28.67 15.33 11.25
N ALA A 152 29.73 15.75 10.55
CA ALA A 152 30.74 14.83 10.04
C ALA A 152 31.74 14.38 11.11
N LYS A 153 31.92 15.16 12.19
CA LYS A 153 32.87 14.85 13.26
C LYS A 153 32.20 14.31 14.51
N ASP A 154 30.99 14.78 14.79
CA ASP A 154 30.33 14.58 16.06
C ASP A 154 29.34 13.40 16.03
N THR A 155 28.95 12.92 14.85
CA THR A 155 28.10 11.72 14.67
C THR A 155 28.74 10.72 13.72
N SER A 156 28.98 9.50 14.19
CA SER A 156 29.43 8.39 13.35
C SER A 156 28.32 7.88 12.44
N ALA A 157 28.69 7.43 11.23
CA ALA A 157 27.75 6.79 10.32
C ALA A 157 27.16 5.52 10.97
N ASN A 158 25.84 5.40 10.95
CA ASN A 158 25.16 4.22 11.49
C ASN A 158 25.26 3.03 10.48
N SER A 159 24.86 1.83 10.92
CA SER A 159 24.99 0.62 10.08
C SER A 159 24.24 0.71 8.75
N ALA A 160 23.07 1.35 8.71
CA ALA A 160 22.29 1.52 7.47
C ALA A 160 23.01 2.46 6.50
N THR A 161 23.50 3.60 6.99
CA THR A 161 24.27 4.56 6.21
C THR A 161 25.56 3.94 5.68
N VAL A 162 26.32 3.22 6.52
CA VAL A 162 27.55 2.52 6.08
C VAL A 162 27.23 1.54 4.96
N LYS A 163 26.26 0.64 5.15
CA LYS A 163 25.85 -0.33 4.12
C LYS A 163 25.45 0.34 2.81
N TYR A 164 24.77 1.48 2.87
CA TYR A 164 24.36 2.19 1.67
C TYR A 164 25.57 2.83 0.97
N THR A 165 26.41 3.55 1.70
CA THR A 165 27.61 4.18 1.13
C THR A 165 28.59 3.16 0.53
N GLU A 166 28.81 2.02 1.19
CA GLU A 166 29.66 0.94 0.69
C GLU A 166 29.09 0.32 -0.58
N PHE A 167 27.79 0.03 -0.62
CA PHE A 167 27.10 -0.46 -1.80
C PHE A 167 27.27 0.49 -3.00
N LEU A 168 27.06 1.79 -2.76
CA LEU A 168 27.10 2.79 -3.80
C LEU A 168 28.53 2.96 -4.36
N LEU A 169 29.53 3.08 -3.48
CA LEU A 169 30.93 3.22 -3.88
C LEU A 169 31.48 1.95 -4.53
N ALA A 170 31.09 0.76 -4.04
CA ALA A 170 31.45 -0.51 -4.67
C ALA A 170 30.91 -0.56 -6.11
N THR A 171 29.62 -0.26 -6.30
CA THR A 171 28.97 -0.22 -7.61
C THR A 171 29.66 0.77 -8.55
N ALA A 172 29.90 2.00 -8.10
CA ALA A 172 30.55 3.04 -8.90
C ALA A 172 32.02 2.72 -9.22
N SER A 173 32.69 1.91 -8.41
CA SER A 173 34.05 1.40 -8.68
C SER A 173 34.08 0.17 -9.61
N GLY A 174 32.92 -0.29 -10.10
CA GLY A 174 32.78 -1.47 -10.96
C GLY A 174 32.70 -2.81 -10.22
N LYS A 175 32.65 -2.81 -8.88
CA LYS A 175 32.51 -4.01 -8.04
C LYS A 175 31.03 -4.34 -7.86
N VAL A 176 30.45 -5.00 -8.85
CA VAL A 176 29.08 -5.51 -8.77
C VAL A 176 29.13 -7.00 -8.41
N GLU A 177 28.75 -7.35 -7.18
CA GLU A 177 28.63 -8.75 -6.73
C GLU A 177 27.29 -9.35 -7.14
N GLU A 178 27.33 -10.22 -8.15
CA GLU A 178 26.54 -11.45 -8.33
C GLU A 178 26.92 -12.04 -9.71
N GLY A 179 27.96 -12.88 -9.72
CA GLY A 179 28.24 -13.80 -10.84
C GLY A 179 29.22 -13.34 -11.92
N LYS A 180 29.32 -12.05 -12.26
CA LYS A 180 30.36 -11.50 -13.15
C LYS A 180 30.62 -10.04 -12.80
N GLY A 181 31.60 -9.77 -11.93
CA GLY A 181 32.16 -8.42 -11.86
C GLY A 181 32.59 -7.99 -13.26
N VAL A 182 32.53 -6.69 -13.58
CA VAL A 182 33.27 -6.20 -14.74
C VAL A 182 34.71 -6.65 -14.50
N GLY A 183 35.29 -7.45 -15.40
CA GLY A 183 36.60 -8.08 -15.19
C GLY A 183 37.72 -7.02 -15.07
N LYS A 184 38.87 -7.29 -15.67
CA LYS A 184 39.85 -6.20 -15.82
C LYS A 184 39.23 -5.15 -16.77
N ILE A 185 38.74 -4.03 -16.23
CA ILE A 185 38.18 -2.91 -17.01
C ILE A 185 39.23 -2.49 -18.05
N ALA A 186 39.01 -2.83 -19.31
CA ALA A 186 40.03 -2.69 -20.36
C ALA A 186 39.55 -1.82 -21.52
N THR A 187 38.25 -1.72 -21.75
CA THR A 187 37.68 -1.00 -22.90
C THR A 187 36.82 0.21 -22.49
N PRO A 188 36.70 1.25 -23.34
CA PRO A 188 35.77 2.36 -23.12
C PRO A 188 34.32 1.90 -22.92
N PHE A 189 33.88 0.87 -23.65
CA PHE A 189 32.56 0.27 -23.50
C PHE A 189 32.33 -0.33 -22.09
N GLU A 190 33.32 -1.03 -21.54
CA GLU A 190 33.24 -1.56 -20.17
C GLU A 190 33.21 -0.45 -19.12
N LYS A 191 33.85 0.70 -19.38
CA LYS A 191 33.76 1.87 -18.52
C LYS A 191 32.37 2.50 -18.56
N THR A 192 31.82 2.76 -19.74
CA THR A 192 30.46 3.34 -19.87
C THR A 192 29.40 2.48 -19.17
N LYS A 193 29.57 1.15 -19.21
CA LYS A 193 28.73 0.23 -18.43
C LYS A 193 28.80 0.46 -16.92
N VAL A 194 29.98 0.71 -16.35
CA VAL A 194 30.12 1.04 -14.93
C VAL A 194 29.41 2.35 -14.61
N ALA A 195 29.48 3.35 -15.49
CA ALA A 195 28.72 4.59 -15.33
C ALA A 195 27.19 4.34 -15.33
N ALA A 196 26.69 3.48 -16.22
CA ALA A 196 25.28 3.07 -16.24
C ALA A 196 24.88 2.34 -14.95
N TYR A 197 25.73 1.45 -14.42
CA TYR A 197 25.49 0.75 -13.15
C TYR A 197 25.48 1.70 -11.95
N ALA A 198 26.41 2.66 -11.92
CA ALA A 198 26.45 3.69 -10.90
C ALA A 198 25.15 4.52 -10.91
N LEU A 199 24.73 5.01 -12.08
CA LEU A 199 23.45 5.73 -12.19
C LEU A 199 22.26 4.85 -11.84
N GLY A 200 22.27 3.57 -12.21
CA GLY A 200 21.25 2.60 -11.80
C GLY A 200 21.04 2.51 -10.29
N ALA A 201 22.14 2.58 -9.53
CA ALA A 201 22.12 2.59 -8.07
C ALA A 201 21.78 3.98 -7.45
N MET A 202 21.95 5.07 -8.19
CA MET A 202 21.75 6.45 -7.72
C MET A 202 20.36 7.01 -8.05
N THR A 203 19.81 6.67 -9.22
CA THR A 203 18.50 7.13 -9.69
C THR A 203 17.35 6.91 -8.68
N PRO A 204 17.26 5.77 -7.97
CA PRO A 204 16.23 5.54 -6.96
C PRO A 204 16.15 6.62 -5.88
N CYS A 205 17.31 7.08 -5.38
CA CYS A 205 17.40 8.14 -4.37
C CYS A 205 16.73 9.43 -4.89
N MET A 206 17.16 9.90 -6.06
CA MET A 206 16.63 11.14 -6.64
C MET A 206 15.13 11.06 -6.90
N ARG A 207 14.66 9.96 -7.47
CA ARG A 207 13.23 9.76 -7.77
C ARG A 207 12.38 9.57 -6.51
N LEU A 208 12.86 8.82 -5.51
CA LEU A 208 12.15 8.60 -4.26
C LEU A 208 11.96 9.91 -3.49
N TYR A 209 12.99 10.74 -3.36
CA TYR A 209 12.87 12.03 -2.67
C TYR A 209 11.91 12.98 -3.38
N ALA A 210 11.92 13.02 -4.72
CA ALA A 210 10.96 13.82 -5.49
C ALA A 210 9.51 13.35 -5.26
N PHE A 211 9.31 12.02 -5.20
CA PHE A 211 8.02 11.42 -4.87
C PHE A 211 7.58 11.76 -3.44
N LEU A 212 8.42 11.51 -2.43
CA LEU A 212 8.13 11.82 -1.03
C LEU A 212 7.80 13.30 -0.85
N GLY A 213 8.60 14.20 -1.44
CA GLY A 213 8.34 15.64 -1.40
C GLY A 213 6.93 15.99 -1.87
N LYS A 214 6.51 15.46 -3.02
CA LYS A 214 5.16 15.70 -3.58
C LYS A 214 4.04 15.13 -2.70
N GLU A 215 4.19 13.89 -2.24
CA GLU A 215 3.20 13.25 -1.35
C GLU A 215 3.03 14.05 -0.05
N LEU A 216 4.14 14.45 0.59
CA LEU A 216 4.11 15.20 1.84
C LEU A 216 3.60 16.64 1.63
N MET A 217 3.91 17.27 0.49
CA MET A 217 3.41 18.62 0.17
C MET A 217 1.88 18.65 0.10
N GLY A 218 1.26 17.56 -0.39
CA GLY A 218 -0.20 17.42 -0.44
C GLY A 218 -0.87 17.36 0.94
N LEU A 219 -0.12 17.14 2.02
CA LEU A 219 -0.62 17.06 3.39
C LEU A 219 -0.46 18.36 4.19
N LEU A 220 0.34 19.31 3.67
CA LEU A 220 0.57 20.58 4.35
C LEU A 220 -0.68 21.47 4.27
N ASP A 221 -1.07 22.04 5.40
CA ASP A 221 -2.05 23.13 5.41
C ASP A 221 -1.37 24.40 4.89
N PRO A 222 -1.85 25.01 3.77
CA PRO A 222 -1.27 26.25 3.25
C PRO A 222 -1.30 27.41 4.27
N ALA A 223 -2.28 27.40 5.19
CA ALA A 223 -2.43 28.41 6.24
C ALA A 223 -1.53 28.15 7.45
N GLU A 224 -0.92 26.97 7.57
CA GLU A 224 -0.02 26.63 8.67
C GLU A 224 1.42 27.07 8.36
N ASP A 225 1.85 28.15 9.00
CA ASP A 225 3.22 28.64 8.93
C ASP A 225 4.13 28.06 10.03
N SER A 226 3.57 27.37 11.02
CA SER A 226 4.30 26.76 12.14
C SER A 226 4.92 25.40 11.85
N HIS A 227 4.65 24.80 10.69
CA HIS A 227 5.15 23.45 10.38
C HIS A 227 6.68 23.43 10.25
N LEU A 228 7.35 22.82 11.24
CA LEU A 228 8.81 22.84 11.41
C LEU A 228 9.57 22.39 10.14
N TYR A 229 9.07 21.36 9.47
CA TYR A 229 9.74 20.73 8.31
C TYR A 229 9.20 21.20 6.95
N LYS A 230 8.37 22.25 6.90
CA LYS A 230 7.69 22.73 5.66
C LYS A 230 8.68 23.00 4.53
N LYS A 231 9.82 23.61 4.85
CA LYS A 231 10.83 23.96 3.86
C LYS A 231 11.45 22.73 3.22
N TRP A 232 11.73 21.69 4.02
CA TRP A 232 12.34 20.44 3.54
C TRP A 232 11.40 19.78 2.53
N ILE A 233 10.12 19.69 2.90
CA ILE A 233 9.05 19.15 2.04
C ILE A 233 8.95 19.95 0.73
N VAL A 234 8.85 21.28 0.81
CA VAL A 234 8.74 22.16 -0.37
C VAL A 234 9.96 22.06 -1.29
N ASN A 235 11.16 21.84 -0.75
CA ASN A 235 12.37 21.69 -1.57
C ASN A 235 12.31 20.43 -2.44
N TYR A 236 12.02 19.28 -1.85
CA TYR A 236 11.94 18.02 -2.60
C TYR A 236 10.68 17.93 -3.48
N ALA A 237 9.62 18.68 -3.15
CA ALA A 237 8.45 18.82 -3.99
C ALA A 237 8.62 19.80 -5.16
N SER A 238 9.74 20.54 -5.21
CA SER A 238 9.92 21.62 -6.19
C SER A 238 10.12 21.10 -7.61
N GLU A 239 9.68 21.89 -8.59
CA GLU A 239 9.93 21.63 -10.02
C GLU A 239 11.43 21.50 -10.32
N SER A 240 12.29 22.24 -9.61
CA SER A 240 13.74 22.13 -9.77
C SER A 240 14.28 20.76 -9.33
N PHE A 241 13.76 20.19 -8.24
CA PHE A 241 14.19 18.88 -7.77
C PHE A 241 13.66 17.77 -8.68
N GLU A 242 12.39 17.90 -9.13
CA GLU A 242 11.82 17.01 -10.14
C GLU A 242 12.64 17.01 -11.43
N ALA A 243 13.09 18.17 -11.90
CA ALA A 243 13.94 18.28 -13.09
C ALA A 243 15.28 17.56 -12.90
N SER A 244 15.89 17.62 -11.70
CA SER A 244 17.12 16.87 -11.40
C SER A 244 16.89 15.36 -11.35
N ALA A 245 15.75 14.91 -10.82
CA ALA A 245 15.38 13.49 -10.86
C ALA A 245 15.21 12.99 -12.30
N LEU A 246 14.47 13.75 -13.13
CA LEU A 246 14.30 13.44 -14.56
C LEU A 246 15.64 13.44 -15.31
N GLN A 247 16.53 14.41 -15.05
CA GLN A 247 17.86 14.43 -15.66
C GLN A 247 18.67 13.16 -15.34
N THR A 248 18.57 12.65 -14.11
CA THR A 248 19.26 11.42 -13.71
C THR A 248 18.67 10.20 -14.41
N GLU A 249 17.35 10.16 -14.57
CA GLU A 249 16.64 9.10 -15.30
C GLU A 249 16.95 9.10 -16.79
N ASP A 250 16.89 10.26 -17.44
CA ASP A 250 17.18 10.43 -18.87
C ASP A 250 18.63 10.00 -19.18
N LEU A 251 19.57 10.32 -18.29
CA LEU A 251 20.96 9.88 -18.46
C LEU A 251 21.11 8.36 -18.24
N LEU A 252 20.44 7.79 -17.24
CA LEU A 252 20.42 6.34 -17.06
C LEU A 252 19.85 5.63 -18.31
N ASP A 253 18.76 6.16 -18.86
CA ASP A 253 18.14 5.66 -20.08
C ASP A 253 19.11 5.75 -21.27
N LYS A 254 19.78 6.89 -21.45
CA LYS A 254 20.79 7.09 -22.50
C LYS A 254 21.95 6.10 -22.38
N LEU A 255 22.55 5.97 -21.20
CA LEU A 255 23.69 5.07 -20.97
C LEU A 255 23.34 3.59 -21.11
N SER A 256 22.05 3.25 -21.07
CA SER A 256 21.60 1.86 -21.11
C SER A 256 21.18 1.37 -22.49
N VAL A 257 21.15 2.24 -23.51
CA VAL A 257 20.72 1.90 -24.89
C VAL A 257 21.54 0.77 -25.51
N SER A 258 22.84 0.70 -25.21
CA SER A 258 23.76 -0.28 -25.80
C SER A 258 23.95 -1.55 -24.95
N LEU A 259 23.26 -1.66 -23.81
CA LEU A 259 23.40 -2.78 -22.89
C LEU A 259 22.57 -3.99 -23.34
N THR A 260 23.08 -5.17 -23.04
CA THR A 260 22.38 -6.44 -23.25
C THR A 260 21.29 -6.66 -22.20
N GLY A 261 20.37 -7.61 -22.44
CA GLY A 261 19.33 -7.96 -21.46
C GLY A 261 19.88 -8.36 -20.09
N GLU A 262 20.95 -9.17 -20.05
CA GLU A 262 21.62 -9.56 -18.80
C GLU A 262 22.19 -8.34 -18.06
N GLU A 263 22.73 -7.34 -18.78
CA GLU A 263 23.29 -6.13 -18.18
C GLU A 263 22.19 -5.20 -17.66
N LEU A 264 21.03 -5.13 -18.32
CA LEU A 264 19.86 -4.41 -17.82
C LEU A 264 19.27 -5.06 -16.56
N GLU A 265 19.27 -6.39 -16.48
CA GLU A 265 18.89 -7.11 -15.25
C GLU A 265 19.80 -6.78 -14.07
N VAL A 266 21.10 -6.54 -14.31
CA VAL A 266 22.02 -6.05 -13.28
C VAL A 266 21.60 -4.67 -12.78
N ILE A 267 21.30 -3.73 -13.68
CA ILE A 267 20.80 -2.40 -13.29
C ILE A 267 19.52 -2.51 -12.48
N GLU A 268 18.60 -3.38 -12.89
CA GLU A 268 17.35 -3.61 -12.16
C GLU A 268 17.62 -4.05 -10.71
N LYS A 269 18.53 -5.02 -10.51
CA LYS A 269 18.93 -5.48 -9.17
C LYS A 269 19.56 -4.38 -8.33
N LEU A 270 20.43 -3.56 -8.94
CA LEU A 270 21.06 -2.41 -8.28
C LEU A 270 20.01 -1.37 -7.85
N TYR A 271 19.08 -1.05 -8.76
CA TYR A 271 17.97 -0.13 -8.51
C TYR A 271 17.11 -0.60 -7.33
N HIS A 272 16.70 -1.88 -7.35
CA HIS A 272 15.93 -2.48 -6.25
C HIS A 272 16.70 -2.50 -4.93
N ARG A 273 18.01 -2.80 -4.97
CA ARG A 273 18.86 -2.79 -3.78
C ARG A 273 18.95 -1.40 -3.16
N ALA A 274 19.10 -0.36 -3.99
CA ALA A 274 19.09 1.02 -3.53
C ALA A 274 17.74 1.40 -2.89
N MET A 275 16.60 1.03 -3.48
CA MET A 275 15.27 1.24 -2.85
C MET A 275 15.16 0.60 -1.46
N LYS A 276 15.68 -0.62 -1.28
CA LYS A 276 15.73 -1.26 0.06
C LYS A 276 16.65 -0.53 1.04
N LEU A 277 17.78 -0.01 0.55
CA LEU A 277 18.72 0.73 1.38
C LEU A 277 18.15 2.09 1.80
N GLU A 278 17.36 2.76 0.96
CA GLU A 278 16.59 3.96 1.32
C GLU A 278 15.59 3.69 2.46
N ILE A 279 14.79 2.64 2.33
CA ILE A 279 13.87 2.21 3.40
C ILE A 279 14.63 1.98 4.72
N ASN A 280 15.77 1.30 4.65
CA ASN A 280 16.62 1.05 5.81
C ASN A 280 17.22 2.34 6.39
N PHE A 281 17.58 3.30 5.53
CA PHE A 281 18.10 4.59 5.94
C PHE A 281 17.06 5.38 6.74
N PHE A 282 15.80 5.44 6.28
CA PHE A 282 14.71 6.06 7.03
C PHE A 282 14.35 5.28 8.30
N SER A 283 14.36 3.94 8.25
CA SER A 283 14.00 3.07 9.38
C SER A 283 15.05 3.08 10.50
N ALA A 284 16.31 3.36 10.19
CA ALA A 284 17.40 3.42 11.15
C ALA A 284 17.46 4.73 11.95
N GLN A 285 16.62 5.71 11.64
CA GLN A 285 16.60 6.98 12.37
C GLN A 285 16.11 6.75 13.81
N PRO A 286 16.76 7.36 14.81
CA PRO A 286 16.39 7.16 16.21
C PRO A 286 15.06 7.84 16.50
N ILE A 287 14.05 7.07 16.92
CA ILE A 287 12.72 7.58 17.26
C ILE A 287 12.43 7.24 18.72
N THR A 288 12.48 8.25 19.58
CA THR A 288 12.20 8.15 21.03
C THR A 288 10.81 8.66 21.38
N GLN A 289 10.26 9.57 20.59
CA GLN A 289 8.87 9.98 20.68
C GLN A 289 7.92 8.82 20.46
N ARG A 290 6.68 9.00 20.91
CA ARG A 290 5.59 8.09 20.61
C ARG A 290 5.25 8.11 19.11
N ILE A 291 4.91 6.94 18.59
CA ILE A 291 4.62 6.70 17.17
C ILE A 291 3.25 6.07 16.98
N VAL A 292 2.61 6.32 15.84
CA VAL A 292 1.37 5.64 15.43
C VAL A 292 1.60 4.53 14.39
N VAL A 293 2.83 4.40 13.89
CA VAL A 293 3.24 3.42 12.88
C VAL A 293 4.68 2.95 13.17
N PRO A 294 5.00 1.65 13.00
CA PRO A 294 4.06 0.56 12.73
C PRO A 294 3.22 0.22 13.96
N LEU A 295 2.01 -0.28 13.74
CA LEU A 295 1.05 -0.61 14.80
C LEU A 295 1.64 -1.59 15.82
N SER A 296 2.37 -2.60 15.32
CA SER A 296 3.10 -3.59 16.13
C SER A 296 4.13 -3.02 17.11
N ARG A 297 4.66 -1.81 16.84
CA ARG A 297 5.61 -1.11 17.74
C ARG A 297 4.97 0.05 18.51
N ALA A 298 3.86 0.59 18.02
CA ALA A 298 3.13 1.68 18.66
C ALA A 298 2.54 1.27 20.02
N PHE A 299 2.37 -0.03 20.24
CA PHE A 299 1.86 -0.62 21.48
C PHE A 299 2.90 -1.51 22.13
N ASP A 300 2.91 -1.56 23.46
CA ASP A 300 3.75 -2.49 24.22
C ASP A 300 3.27 -3.94 23.95
N PRO A 301 4.08 -4.79 23.29
CA PRO A 301 3.68 -6.15 22.93
C PRO A 301 3.36 -7.03 24.14
N THR A 302 3.92 -6.70 25.32
CA THR A 302 3.69 -7.46 26.55
C THR A 302 2.34 -7.15 27.19
N GLY A 303 1.69 -6.07 26.77
CA GLY A 303 0.46 -5.56 27.35
C GLY A 303 -0.69 -5.36 26.37
N TYR A 304 -0.56 -5.74 25.10
CA TYR A 304 -1.61 -5.60 24.07
C TYR A 304 -1.81 -6.89 23.27
N HIS A 305 -3.06 -7.11 22.84
CA HIS A 305 -3.42 -8.19 21.92
C HIS A 305 -4.01 -7.62 20.63
N LEU A 306 -3.48 -8.03 19.48
CA LEU A 306 -3.89 -7.54 18.16
C LEU A 306 -4.70 -8.60 17.41
N SER A 307 -5.99 -8.33 17.17
CA SER A 307 -6.80 -9.21 16.31
C SER A 307 -6.95 -8.62 14.92
N ILE A 308 -6.49 -9.36 13.91
CA ILE A 308 -6.60 -8.98 12.49
C ILE A 308 -7.76 -9.73 11.87
N PHE A 309 -8.75 -9.00 11.39
CA PHE A 309 -9.88 -9.54 10.66
C PHE A 309 -9.76 -9.15 9.19
N SER A 310 -10.08 -10.06 8.29
CA SER A 310 -10.15 -9.77 6.87
C SER A 310 -11.35 -10.42 6.23
N ASP A 311 -12.00 -9.70 5.34
CA ASP A 311 -12.82 -10.33 4.32
C ASP A 311 -11.94 -11.12 3.34
N PHE A 312 -12.55 -12.06 2.62
CA PHE A 312 -11.87 -12.92 1.66
C PHE A 312 -12.06 -12.45 0.21
N ASP A 313 -13.29 -12.19 -0.20
CA ASP A 313 -13.66 -12.04 -1.60
C ASP A 313 -13.30 -10.64 -2.09
N LEU A 314 -12.48 -10.55 -3.14
CA LEU A 314 -11.94 -9.30 -3.71
C LEU A 314 -11.01 -8.50 -2.75
N THR A 315 -11.13 -8.70 -1.44
CA THR A 315 -10.19 -8.23 -0.41
C THR A 315 -8.89 -9.05 -0.43
N CYS A 316 -8.98 -10.38 -0.26
CA CYS A 316 -7.83 -11.29 -0.34
C CYS A 316 -7.65 -11.86 -1.75
N THR A 317 -8.75 -12.19 -2.44
CA THR A 317 -8.72 -12.81 -3.76
C THR A 317 -8.74 -11.77 -4.88
N VAL A 318 -8.29 -12.15 -6.09
CA VAL A 318 -8.46 -11.31 -7.29
C VAL A 318 -9.74 -11.62 -8.07
N VAL A 319 -10.41 -12.72 -7.73
CA VAL A 319 -11.68 -13.18 -8.30
C VAL A 319 -12.60 -13.62 -7.18
N ASP A 320 -13.88 -13.34 -7.32
CA ASP A 320 -14.93 -13.73 -6.39
C ASP A 320 -15.04 -15.26 -6.24
N SER A 321 -15.17 -15.74 -5.00
CA SER A 321 -15.26 -17.17 -4.69
C SER A 321 -16.50 -17.85 -5.26
N SER A 322 -17.63 -17.14 -5.37
CA SER A 322 -18.86 -17.69 -5.95
C SER A 322 -18.67 -18.02 -7.44
N ALA A 323 -17.97 -17.16 -8.18
CA ALA A 323 -17.63 -17.39 -9.59
C ALA A 323 -16.70 -18.60 -9.75
N ILE A 324 -15.74 -18.78 -8.83
CA ILE A 324 -14.85 -19.96 -8.82
C ILE A 324 -15.65 -21.24 -8.58
N LEU A 325 -16.54 -21.24 -7.58
CA LEU A 325 -17.37 -22.41 -7.26
C LEU A 325 -18.31 -22.77 -8.43
N ALA A 326 -18.89 -21.77 -9.09
CA ALA A 326 -19.69 -21.96 -10.30
C ALA A 326 -18.86 -22.56 -11.46
N GLU A 327 -17.66 -22.04 -11.69
CA GLU A 327 -16.76 -22.56 -12.74
C GLU A 327 -16.36 -24.01 -12.48
N ILE A 328 -16.04 -24.36 -11.22
CA ILE A 328 -15.79 -25.76 -10.83
C ILE A 328 -17.02 -26.62 -11.14
N ALA A 329 -18.22 -26.15 -10.77
CA ALA A 329 -19.46 -26.87 -11.04
C ALA A 329 -19.63 -27.15 -12.54
N ILE A 330 -19.42 -26.13 -13.38
CA ILE A 330 -19.58 -26.18 -14.84
C ILE A 330 -18.55 -27.11 -15.50
N LEU A 331 -17.28 -27.02 -15.10
CA LEU A 331 -16.18 -27.77 -15.71
C LEU A 331 -16.19 -29.26 -15.34
N THR A 332 -16.69 -29.58 -14.15
CA THR A 332 -16.72 -30.97 -13.63
C THR A 332 -18.05 -31.67 -13.90
N ALA A 333 -19.02 -30.97 -14.50
CA ALA A 333 -20.33 -31.53 -14.86
C ALA A 333 -20.25 -32.46 -16.09
N PRO A 334 -21.16 -33.45 -16.19
CA PRO A 334 -21.25 -34.29 -17.37
C PRO A 334 -21.55 -33.46 -18.62
N LYS A 335 -20.90 -33.82 -19.73
CA LYS A 335 -21.22 -33.28 -21.06
C LYS A 335 -22.46 -33.99 -21.60
N THR A 336 -23.33 -33.24 -22.27
CA THR A 336 -24.61 -33.72 -22.85
C THR A 336 -24.49 -34.96 -23.74
N ASP A 337 -23.29 -35.27 -24.27
CA ASP A 337 -23.05 -36.38 -25.18
C ASP A 337 -22.66 -37.71 -24.51
N GLN A 338 -22.61 -37.79 -23.18
CA GLN A 338 -22.37 -39.05 -22.47
C GLN A 338 -23.71 -39.76 -22.18
N ASN A 339 -24.02 -40.79 -22.98
CA ASN A 339 -25.18 -41.69 -22.87
C ASN A 339 -25.17 -42.55 -21.59
N ASP A 340 -25.20 -41.93 -20.41
CA ASP A 340 -25.42 -42.62 -19.14
C ASP A 340 -26.66 -42.02 -18.43
N PRO A 341 -27.87 -42.57 -18.69
CA PRO A 341 -29.14 -42.03 -18.21
C PRO A 341 -29.22 -41.91 -16.68
N GLU A 342 -28.48 -42.75 -15.94
CA GLU A 342 -28.50 -42.73 -14.47
C GLU A 342 -27.68 -41.58 -13.87
N LYS A 343 -26.60 -41.13 -14.53
CA LYS A 343 -25.81 -39.97 -14.08
C LYS A 343 -26.44 -38.63 -14.43
N SER A 344 -27.22 -38.58 -15.53
CA SER A 344 -27.91 -37.39 -16.02
C SER A 344 -29.05 -36.93 -15.09
N LEU A 345 -29.64 -37.84 -14.30
CA LEU A 345 -30.77 -37.54 -13.41
C LEU A 345 -30.39 -36.88 -12.07
N VAL A 346 -29.12 -36.93 -11.66
CA VAL A 346 -28.69 -36.51 -10.30
C VAL A 346 -28.02 -35.13 -10.29
N ARG A 347 -27.44 -34.69 -11.42
CA ARG A 347 -26.67 -33.46 -11.55
C ARG A 347 -26.94 -32.79 -12.90
N MET A 348 -27.07 -31.47 -12.90
CA MET A 348 -27.26 -30.67 -14.10
C MET A 348 -26.13 -30.85 -15.13
N SER A 349 -26.45 -30.72 -16.41
CA SER A 349 -25.43 -30.72 -17.48
C SER A 349 -24.59 -29.44 -17.42
N SER A 350 -23.40 -29.47 -18.02
CA SER A 350 -22.53 -28.27 -18.12
C SER A 350 -23.22 -27.09 -18.81
N ALA A 351 -24.10 -27.34 -19.79
CA ALA A 351 -24.86 -26.29 -20.48
C ALA A 351 -25.95 -25.68 -19.58
N ASP A 352 -26.69 -26.53 -18.86
CA ASP A 352 -27.73 -26.07 -17.94
C ASP A 352 -27.14 -25.28 -16.78
N LEU A 353 -26.00 -25.72 -16.23
CA LEU A 353 -25.29 -24.98 -15.17
C LEU A 353 -24.86 -23.58 -15.63
N ARG A 354 -24.33 -23.44 -16.85
CA ARG A 354 -23.98 -22.12 -17.40
C ARG A 354 -25.20 -21.21 -17.53
N ASN A 355 -26.31 -21.75 -18.04
CA ASN A 355 -27.55 -20.98 -18.21
C ASN A 355 -28.13 -20.56 -16.85
N THR A 356 -28.22 -21.49 -15.89
CA THR A 356 -28.74 -21.22 -14.55
C THR A 356 -27.85 -20.24 -13.79
N TRP A 357 -26.52 -20.40 -13.86
CA TRP A 357 -25.59 -19.43 -13.26
C TRP A 357 -25.73 -18.04 -13.88
N GLY A 358 -25.84 -17.96 -15.21
CA GLY A 358 -26.06 -16.70 -15.91
C GLY A 358 -27.36 -16.00 -15.49
N LEU A 359 -28.44 -16.77 -15.29
CA LEU A 359 -29.71 -16.24 -14.79
C LEU A 359 -29.59 -15.73 -13.35
N LEU A 360 -29.01 -16.54 -12.45
CA LEU A 360 -28.80 -16.17 -11.05
C LEU A 360 -27.94 -14.91 -10.90
N SER A 361 -26.84 -14.83 -11.66
CA SER A 361 -25.92 -13.69 -11.64
C SER A 361 -26.57 -12.40 -12.16
N THR A 362 -27.33 -12.49 -13.26
CA THR A 362 -28.10 -11.35 -13.79
C THR A 362 -29.12 -10.87 -12.76
N GLN A 363 -29.93 -11.79 -12.22
CA GLN A 363 -30.94 -11.46 -11.24
C GLN A 363 -30.34 -10.87 -9.96
N TYR A 364 -29.21 -11.41 -9.48
CA TYR A 364 -28.51 -10.87 -8.32
C TYR A 364 -28.09 -9.43 -8.57
N THR A 365 -27.49 -9.14 -9.71
CA THR A 365 -27.01 -7.79 -10.05
C THR A 365 -28.15 -6.78 -10.07
N GLU A 366 -29.25 -7.11 -10.75
CA GLU A 366 -30.42 -6.23 -10.86
C GLU A 366 -31.09 -5.97 -9.50
N GLU A 367 -31.32 -7.01 -8.71
CA GLU A 367 -31.94 -6.89 -7.39
C GLU A 367 -31.02 -6.20 -6.37
N TYR A 368 -29.71 -6.43 -6.47
CA TYR A 368 -28.74 -5.76 -5.62
C TYR A 368 -28.75 -4.25 -5.86
N GLU A 369 -28.69 -3.81 -7.12
CA GLU A 369 -28.80 -2.38 -7.45
C GLU A 369 -30.10 -1.76 -6.91
N GLN A 370 -31.23 -2.45 -7.05
CA GLN A 370 -32.51 -2.00 -6.50
C GLN A 370 -32.46 -1.91 -4.97
N CYS A 371 -31.85 -2.89 -4.30
CA CYS A 371 -31.67 -2.88 -2.85
C CYS A 371 -30.80 -1.70 -2.42
N ILE A 372 -29.72 -1.40 -3.14
CA ILE A 372 -28.87 -0.24 -2.83
C ILE A 372 -29.66 1.06 -2.95
N GLU A 373 -30.44 1.23 -4.01
CA GLU A 373 -31.29 2.42 -4.16
C GLU A 373 -32.36 2.53 -3.06
N SER A 374 -32.88 1.41 -2.55
CA SER A 374 -33.92 1.41 -1.51
C SER A 374 -33.39 1.73 -0.11
N ILE A 375 -32.14 1.37 0.19
CA ILE A 375 -31.54 1.58 1.52
C ILE A 375 -30.85 2.94 1.67
N LEU A 376 -30.63 3.65 0.56
CA LEU A 376 -30.01 4.96 0.58
C LEU A 376 -31.01 6.01 1.09
N PRO A 377 -30.66 6.79 2.13
CA PRO A 377 -31.52 7.85 2.60
C PRO A 377 -31.60 8.98 1.56
N SER A 378 -32.73 9.67 1.53
CA SER A 378 -32.98 10.79 0.62
C SER A 378 -32.11 12.02 0.91
N GLU A 379 -31.66 12.17 2.16
CA GLU A 379 -30.79 13.25 2.61
C GLU A 379 -29.53 12.68 3.27
N LYS A 380 -28.40 13.33 3.01
CA LYS A 380 -27.12 12.98 3.62
C LYS A 380 -27.13 13.34 5.10
N ALA A 381 -26.78 12.39 5.95
CA ALA A 381 -26.65 12.64 7.38
C ALA A 381 -25.57 13.70 7.66
N GLY A 382 -25.90 14.69 8.50
CA GLY A 382 -24.96 15.73 8.93
C GLY A 382 -23.90 15.22 9.90
N GLU A 383 -24.18 14.14 10.61
CA GLU A 383 -23.29 13.45 11.56
C GLU A 383 -23.32 11.94 11.32
N PHE A 384 -22.32 11.22 11.83
CA PHE A 384 -22.23 9.78 11.71
C PHE A 384 -23.41 9.09 12.42
N ASN A 385 -24.23 8.35 11.65
CA ASN A 385 -25.43 7.67 12.14
C ASN A 385 -25.31 6.15 12.02
N TYR A 386 -24.70 5.53 13.03
CA TYR A 386 -24.49 4.08 13.07
C TYR A 386 -25.80 3.28 13.14
N GLU A 387 -26.77 3.71 13.95
CA GLU A 387 -28.04 3.00 14.12
C GLU A 387 -28.87 3.01 12.84
N GLY A 388 -28.93 4.14 12.15
CA GLY A 388 -29.58 4.25 10.84
C GLY A 388 -28.92 3.35 9.79
N LEU A 389 -27.59 3.27 9.80
CA LEU A 389 -26.85 2.39 8.90
C LEU A 389 -27.13 0.91 9.18
N CYS A 390 -27.23 0.51 10.45
CA CYS A 390 -27.63 -0.86 10.81
C CYS A 390 -29.01 -1.21 10.24
N LYS A 391 -30.01 -0.33 10.41
CA LYS A 391 -31.36 -0.52 9.87
C LYS A 391 -31.38 -0.59 8.34
N ALA A 392 -30.54 0.20 7.67
CA ALA A 392 -30.39 0.13 6.22
C ALA A 392 -29.82 -1.24 5.79
N LEU A 393 -28.80 -1.73 6.50
CA LEU A 393 -28.15 -3.01 6.20
C LEU A 393 -28.96 -4.24 6.64
N GLU A 394 -30.04 -4.10 7.42
CA GLU A 394 -31.04 -5.15 7.63
C GLU A 394 -31.70 -5.55 6.30
N GLN A 395 -32.09 -4.58 5.47
CA GLN A 395 -32.69 -4.87 4.16
C GLN A 395 -31.71 -5.57 3.22
N LEU A 396 -30.44 -5.13 3.23
CA LEU A 396 -29.38 -5.81 2.48
C LEU A 396 -29.19 -7.24 2.99
N SER A 397 -29.23 -7.44 4.31
CA SER A 397 -29.11 -8.77 4.92
C SER A 397 -30.24 -9.71 4.50
N ASP A 398 -31.47 -9.21 4.42
CA ASP A 398 -32.61 -9.99 3.93
C ASP A 398 -32.49 -10.32 2.44
N PHE A 399 -31.95 -9.38 1.65
CA PHE A 399 -31.64 -9.61 0.24
C PHE A 399 -30.60 -10.74 0.07
N GLU A 400 -29.47 -10.67 0.77
CA GLU A 400 -28.41 -11.69 0.68
C GLU A 400 -28.93 -13.09 1.05
N LYS A 401 -29.73 -13.19 2.11
CA LYS A 401 -30.35 -14.45 2.55
C LYS A 401 -31.29 -15.04 1.49
N ARG A 402 -32.07 -14.20 0.81
CA ARG A 402 -32.92 -14.64 -0.33
C ARG A 402 -32.07 -15.08 -1.52
N ALA A 403 -31.03 -14.32 -1.87
CA ALA A 403 -30.11 -14.66 -2.95
C ALA A 403 -29.44 -16.03 -2.72
N ASN A 404 -28.90 -16.26 -1.51
CA ASN A 404 -28.32 -17.55 -1.13
C ASN A 404 -29.34 -18.70 -1.20
N SER A 405 -30.59 -18.46 -0.81
CA SER A 405 -31.65 -19.48 -0.91
C SER A 405 -31.95 -19.86 -2.35
N ARG A 406 -32.00 -18.90 -3.28
CA ARG A 406 -32.14 -19.19 -4.73
C ARG A 406 -30.99 -20.02 -5.28
N VAL A 407 -29.76 -19.76 -4.83
CA VAL A 407 -28.59 -20.54 -5.25
C VAL A 407 -28.74 -22.00 -4.82
N VAL A 408 -29.13 -22.24 -3.57
CA VAL A 408 -29.39 -23.60 -3.05
C VAL A 408 -30.53 -24.28 -3.82
N GLU A 409 -31.67 -23.59 -3.95
CA GLU A 409 -32.87 -24.09 -4.65
C GLU A 409 -32.60 -24.44 -6.13
N SER A 410 -31.69 -23.71 -6.78
CA SER A 410 -31.30 -23.96 -8.17
C SER A 410 -30.56 -25.29 -8.37
N GLY A 411 -29.96 -25.84 -7.31
CA GLY A 411 -29.13 -27.03 -7.37
C GLY A 411 -27.77 -26.82 -8.08
N VAL A 412 -27.37 -25.58 -8.40
CA VAL A 412 -26.13 -25.28 -9.15
C VAL A 412 -24.87 -25.79 -8.43
N LEU A 413 -24.92 -25.90 -7.10
CA LEU A 413 -23.81 -26.35 -6.25
C LEU A 413 -23.78 -27.88 -6.04
N LYS A 414 -24.79 -28.60 -6.51
CA LYS A 414 -24.91 -30.05 -6.31
C LYS A 414 -23.90 -30.81 -7.17
N GLY A 415 -23.27 -31.82 -6.57
CA GLY A 415 -22.37 -32.72 -7.29
C GLY A 415 -20.92 -32.23 -7.39
N ILE A 416 -20.59 -31.07 -6.84
CA ILE A 416 -19.20 -30.57 -6.78
C ILE A 416 -18.38 -31.47 -5.84
N ASN A 417 -17.21 -31.94 -6.28
CA ASN A 417 -16.33 -32.75 -5.44
C ASN A 417 -15.47 -31.87 -4.53
N ARG A 418 -15.34 -32.26 -3.25
CA ARG A 418 -14.53 -31.57 -2.25
C ARG A 418 -13.06 -31.41 -2.68
N GLU A 419 -12.49 -32.41 -3.35
CA GLU A 419 -11.11 -32.36 -3.84
C GLU A 419 -10.95 -31.38 -5.00
N ASP A 420 -11.99 -31.18 -5.83
CA ASP A 420 -11.95 -30.16 -6.88
C ASP A 420 -11.91 -28.75 -6.28
N ILE A 421 -12.67 -28.52 -5.21
CA ILE A 421 -12.64 -27.27 -4.44
C ILE A 421 -11.26 -27.05 -3.83
N ARG A 422 -10.69 -28.09 -3.21
CA ARG A 422 -9.34 -28.04 -2.61
C ARG A 422 -8.29 -27.62 -3.65
N ARG A 423 -8.26 -28.30 -4.80
CA ARG A 423 -7.33 -28.02 -5.91
C ARG A 423 -7.53 -26.63 -6.51
N ALA A 424 -8.77 -26.14 -6.58
CA ALA A 424 -9.06 -24.79 -7.05
C ALA A 424 -8.56 -23.73 -6.07
N GLY A 425 -8.82 -23.93 -4.77
CA GLY A 425 -8.32 -23.06 -3.71
C GLY A 425 -6.80 -22.99 -3.73
N GLU A 426 -6.09 -24.12 -3.84
CA GLU A 426 -4.63 -24.13 -3.88
C GLU A 426 -4.02 -23.33 -5.04
N ARG A 427 -4.76 -23.18 -6.14
CA ARG A 427 -4.36 -22.45 -7.36
C ARG A 427 -4.90 -21.03 -7.39
N LEU A 428 -5.68 -20.64 -6.39
CA LEU A 428 -6.32 -19.33 -6.33
C LEU A 428 -5.25 -18.26 -6.18
N LYS A 429 -5.31 -17.26 -7.07
CA LYS A 429 -4.45 -16.09 -6.97
C LYS A 429 -5.01 -15.13 -5.92
N LEU A 430 -4.22 -14.89 -4.88
CA LEU A 430 -4.46 -13.84 -3.91
C LEU A 430 -3.83 -12.52 -4.38
N GLN A 431 -4.35 -11.41 -3.85
CA GLN A 431 -3.83 -10.07 -4.09
C GLN A 431 -2.33 -10.00 -3.72
N ASP A 432 -1.54 -9.23 -4.47
CA ASP A 432 -0.10 -9.11 -4.21
C ASP A 432 0.15 -8.60 -2.78
N GLY A 433 1.01 -9.32 -2.04
CA GLY A 433 1.35 -9.01 -0.65
C GLY A 433 0.40 -9.57 0.42
N CYS A 434 -0.82 -10.01 0.09
CA CYS A 434 -1.80 -10.56 1.04
C CYS A 434 -1.25 -11.76 1.81
N THR A 435 -0.79 -12.78 1.08
CA THR A 435 -0.12 -13.97 1.61
C THR A 435 1.03 -13.63 2.55
N GLY A 436 1.95 -12.76 2.09
CA GLY A 436 3.16 -12.41 2.85
C GLY A 436 2.85 -11.66 4.14
N PHE A 437 1.77 -10.87 4.14
CA PHE A 437 1.29 -10.17 5.33
C PHE A 437 0.82 -11.15 6.42
N PHE A 438 -0.09 -12.07 6.12
CA PHE A 438 -0.58 -13.04 7.11
C PHE A 438 0.52 -13.99 7.58
N GLN A 439 1.40 -14.44 6.68
CA GLN A 439 2.57 -15.24 7.06
C GLN A 439 3.46 -14.51 8.08
N LYS A 440 3.71 -13.22 7.88
CA LYS A 440 4.58 -12.43 8.75
C LYS A 440 3.95 -12.20 10.13
N ILE A 441 2.63 -12.00 10.21
CA ILE A 441 1.92 -11.92 11.51
C ILE A 441 2.06 -13.23 12.27
N ILE A 442 1.73 -14.36 11.64
CA ILE A 442 1.60 -15.64 12.33
C ILE A 442 2.95 -16.27 12.69
N LYS A 443 4.00 -15.99 11.90
CA LYS A 443 5.37 -16.41 12.22
C LYS A 443 6.07 -15.51 13.23
N ASN A 444 5.48 -14.37 13.61
CA ASN A 444 6.09 -13.45 14.55
C ASN A 444 5.71 -13.82 15.98
N GLU A 445 6.55 -14.62 16.64
CA GLU A 445 6.34 -15.06 18.03
C GLU A 445 6.36 -13.90 19.05
N GLU A 446 6.95 -12.74 18.69
CA GLU A 446 6.96 -11.55 19.54
C GLU A 446 5.64 -10.77 19.46
N LEU A 447 4.84 -11.01 18.41
CA LEU A 447 3.55 -10.35 18.20
C LEU A 447 2.42 -11.20 18.77
N ASN A 448 1.81 -10.74 19.86
CA ASN A 448 0.60 -11.33 20.43
C ASN A 448 -0.63 -11.04 19.54
N ALA A 449 -0.74 -11.73 18.40
CA ALA A 449 -1.80 -11.51 17.42
C ALA A 449 -2.52 -12.79 16.99
N ASP A 450 -3.78 -12.62 16.60
CA ASP A 450 -4.59 -13.62 15.91
C ASP A 450 -5.04 -13.09 14.55
N VAL A 451 -5.41 -14.02 13.66
CA VAL A 451 -5.90 -13.69 12.33
C VAL A 451 -7.17 -14.47 12.03
N HIS A 452 -8.21 -13.72 11.70
CA HIS A 452 -9.53 -14.22 11.40
C HIS A 452 -9.96 -13.84 9.98
N ILE A 453 -10.45 -14.81 9.20
CA ILE A 453 -11.12 -14.55 7.93
C ILE A 453 -12.63 -14.63 8.14
N LEU A 454 -13.36 -13.54 7.87
CA LEU A 454 -14.82 -13.47 7.96
C LEU A 454 -15.40 -13.24 6.57
N SER A 455 -16.08 -14.23 6.00
CA SER A 455 -16.49 -14.18 4.59
C SER A 455 -17.88 -14.78 4.36
N TYR A 456 -18.55 -14.28 3.32
CA TYR A 456 -19.81 -14.85 2.79
C TYR A 456 -19.60 -16.11 1.98
N CYS A 457 -18.35 -16.45 1.64
CA CYS A 457 -18.01 -17.58 0.80
C CYS A 457 -18.83 -18.82 1.20
N TRP A 458 -19.49 -19.43 0.22
CA TRP A 458 -20.37 -20.58 0.46
C TRP A 458 -19.63 -21.83 0.95
N CYS A 459 -18.29 -21.88 0.79
CA CYS A 459 -17.48 -23.05 1.12
C CYS A 459 -16.15 -22.67 1.79
N GLY A 460 -16.06 -22.85 3.10
CA GLY A 460 -14.84 -22.62 3.88
C GLY A 460 -13.64 -23.48 3.46
N ASP A 461 -13.85 -24.64 2.83
CA ASP A 461 -12.75 -25.46 2.30
C ASP A 461 -11.99 -24.75 1.18
N LEU A 462 -12.65 -23.89 0.38
CA LEU A 462 -11.98 -23.10 -0.64
C LEU A 462 -10.99 -22.10 0.00
N ILE A 463 -11.45 -21.39 1.04
CA ILE A 463 -10.64 -20.42 1.80
C ILE A 463 -9.46 -21.14 2.46
N ARG A 464 -9.73 -22.24 3.18
CA ARG A 464 -8.68 -23.05 3.84
C ARG A 464 -7.62 -23.46 2.84
N SER A 465 -8.02 -23.95 1.67
CA SER A 465 -7.09 -24.43 0.64
C SER A 465 -6.31 -23.30 -0.03
N ALA A 466 -6.90 -22.12 -0.19
CA ALA A 466 -6.23 -20.93 -0.70
C ALA A 466 -5.09 -20.45 0.20
N PHE A 467 -5.23 -20.62 1.51
CA PHE A 467 -4.18 -20.31 2.49
C PHE A 467 -3.35 -21.52 2.91
N SER A 468 -3.59 -22.71 2.35
CA SER A 468 -2.80 -23.93 2.60
C SER A 468 -1.80 -24.24 1.48
N SER A 469 -1.84 -23.51 0.36
CA SER A 469 -0.95 -23.76 -0.78
C SER A 469 0.42 -23.08 -0.61
N GLY A 470 1.45 -23.74 -1.13
CA GLY A 470 2.82 -23.22 -1.14
C GLY A 470 3.46 -23.18 0.26
N GLU A 471 4.13 -22.08 0.59
CA GLU A 471 4.83 -21.88 1.87
C GLU A 471 3.90 -21.43 3.01
N LEU A 472 2.59 -21.31 2.77
CA LEU A 472 1.60 -21.06 3.82
C LEU A 472 1.08 -22.39 4.36
N ASN A 473 1.76 -22.98 5.33
CA ASN A 473 1.06 -23.86 6.26
C ASN A 473 0.58 -23.00 7.44
N VAL A 474 -0.31 -22.06 7.14
CA VAL A 474 -0.75 -21.01 8.06
C VAL A 474 -2.14 -21.37 8.59
N SER A 475 -2.23 -21.65 9.89
CA SER A 475 -3.51 -21.90 10.55
C SER A 475 -4.24 -20.59 10.78
N LEU A 476 -5.17 -20.24 9.89
CA LEU A 476 -6.08 -19.11 10.03
C LEU A 476 -7.41 -19.57 10.63
N ASP A 477 -8.00 -18.73 11.48
CA ASP A 477 -9.36 -18.95 11.96
C ASP A 477 -10.36 -18.48 10.92
N ILE A 478 -11.04 -19.43 10.27
CA ILE A 478 -11.94 -19.17 9.15
C ILE A 478 -13.40 -19.24 9.60
N HIS A 479 -14.10 -18.14 9.40
CA HIS A 479 -15.51 -17.94 9.73
C HIS A 479 -16.30 -17.69 8.45
N ALA A 480 -16.73 -18.78 7.81
CA ALA A 480 -17.49 -18.76 6.56
C ALA A 480 -18.56 -19.86 6.56
N ASN A 481 -19.39 -19.89 5.52
CA ASN A 481 -20.33 -20.97 5.31
C ASN A 481 -19.61 -22.27 4.93
N GLU A 482 -20.30 -23.40 5.04
CA GLU A 482 -19.76 -24.69 4.64
C GLU A 482 -20.73 -25.40 3.69
N PHE A 483 -20.23 -26.18 2.74
CA PHE A 483 -21.09 -27.10 1.99
C PHE A 483 -21.48 -28.28 2.87
N ALA A 484 -22.71 -28.76 2.70
CA ALA A 484 -23.12 -30.06 3.21
C ALA A 484 -22.72 -31.15 2.20
N TYR A 485 -21.97 -32.15 2.68
CA TYR A 485 -21.43 -33.23 1.85
C TYR A 485 -22.09 -34.57 2.16
N GLU A 486 -22.31 -35.35 1.11
CA GLU A 486 -22.47 -36.80 1.19
C GLU A 486 -21.16 -37.45 0.71
N ALA A 487 -20.45 -38.08 1.64
CA ALA A 487 -19.05 -38.48 1.47
C ALA A 487 -18.16 -37.27 1.06
N SER A 488 -17.78 -37.18 -0.21
CA SER A 488 -16.94 -36.09 -0.75
C SER A 488 -17.65 -35.24 -1.81
N ILE A 489 -18.96 -35.42 -1.98
CA ILE A 489 -19.75 -34.76 -3.01
C ILE A 489 -20.74 -33.80 -2.35
N SER A 490 -20.76 -32.55 -2.82
CA SER A 490 -21.71 -31.54 -2.34
C SER A 490 -23.15 -31.98 -2.63
N THR A 491 -24.00 -31.89 -1.61
CA THR A 491 -25.44 -32.13 -1.74
C THR A 491 -26.16 -30.99 -2.48
N GLY A 492 -25.51 -29.84 -2.61
CA GLY A 492 -26.10 -28.58 -3.07
C GLY A 492 -26.53 -27.64 -1.94
N GLU A 493 -26.63 -28.16 -0.71
CA GLU A 493 -26.99 -27.39 0.48
C GLU A 493 -25.81 -26.66 1.09
N ILE A 494 -26.09 -25.49 1.67
CA ILE A 494 -25.13 -24.66 2.39
C ILE A 494 -25.46 -24.68 3.89
N VAL A 495 -24.49 -25.03 4.72
CA VAL A 495 -24.50 -24.80 6.17
C VAL A 495 -24.18 -23.33 6.40
N LYS A 496 -25.25 -22.56 6.60
CA LYS A 496 -25.28 -21.12 6.70
C LYS A 496 -24.81 -20.64 8.08
N LYS A 497 -23.58 -20.14 8.16
CA LYS A 497 -22.98 -19.57 9.38
C LYS A 497 -22.85 -18.05 9.30
N VAL A 498 -22.49 -17.52 8.14
CA VAL A 498 -22.27 -16.09 7.87
C VAL A 498 -22.82 -15.77 6.48
N GLU A 499 -24.05 -15.24 6.40
CA GLU A 499 -24.72 -15.00 5.12
C GLU A 499 -24.94 -13.51 4.81
N SER A 500 -24.71 -12.64 5.79
CA SER A 500 -25.15 -11.24 5.69
C SER A 500 -24.26 -10.29 6.48
N PRO A 501 -24.35 -8.97 6.20
CA PRO A 501 -23.55 -7.96 6.93
C PRO A 501 -23.80 -8.02 8.44
N LEU A 502 -25.04 -8.31 8.85
CA LEU A 502 -25.41 -8.44 10.26
C LEU A 502 -24.86 -9.72 10.90
N ASP A 503 -24.77 -10.82 10.15
CA ASP A 503 -24.15 -12.05 10.66
C ASP A 503 -22.63 -11.84 10.83
N LYS A 504 -21.97 -11.16 9.88
CA LYS A 504 -20.54 -10.81 9.97
C LYS A 504 -20.24 -9.99 11.23
N VAL A 505 -20.97 -8.89 11.46
CA VAL A 505 -20.70 -8.03 12.64
C VAL A 505 -21.03 -8.74 13.94
N LYS A 506 -22.02 -9.64 13.94
CA LYS A 506 -22.33 -10.47 15.11
C LYS A 506 -21.17 -11.40 15.44
N VAL A 507 -20.65 -12.15 14.46
CA VAL A 507 -19.49 -13.03 14.66
C VAL A 507 -18.26 -12.24 15.10
N PHE A 508 -18.00 -11.09 14.47
CA PHE A 508 -16.92 -10.18 14.86
C PHE A 508 -17.02 -9.76 16.34
N LYS A 509 -18.21 -9.34 16.79
CA LYS A 509 -18.46 -8.97 18.19
C LYS A 509 -18.26 -10.13 19.14
N GLU A 510 -18.78 -11.32 18.80
CA GLU A 510 -18.62 -12.53 19.63
C GLU A 510 -17.15 -12.94 19.78
N ILE A 511 -16.33 -12.78 18.74
CA ILE A 511 -14.88 -13.03 18.82
C ILE A 511 -14.21 -12.00 19.73
N ARG A 512 -14.53 -10.71 19.58
CA ARG A 512 -13.98 -9.64 20.44
C ARG A 512 -14.37 -9.80 21.90
N GLU A 513 -15.62 -10.13 22.19
CA GLU A 513 -16.11 -10.32 23.56
C GLU A 513 -15.38 -11.47 24.28
N LYS A 514 -15.04 -12.55 23.56
CA LYS A 514 -14.23 -13.65 24.12
C LYS A 514 -12.80 -13.23 24.46
N GLN A 515 -12.30 -12.15 23.85
CA GLN A 515 -10.95 -11.62 24.09
C GLN A 515 -10.92 -10.50 25.14
N ASN A 516 -12.07 -9.94 25.55
CA ASN A 516 -12.17 -8.82 26.50
C ASN A 516 -11.67 -9.11 27.92
N ASP A 517 -11.41 -10.38 28.27
CA ASP A 517 -10.74 -10.75 29.53
C ASP A 517 -9.26 -10.32 29.55
N LYS A 518 -8.69 -9.91 28.41
CA LYS A 518 -7.34 -9.35 28.29
C LYS A 518 -7.45 -7.82 28.28
N ALA A 519 -7.01 -7.15 29.35
CA ALA A 519 -6.89 -5.69 29.32
C ALA A 519 -6.01 -5.27 28.14
N ASN A 520 -6.48 -4.31 27.32
CA ASN A 520 -5.85 -3.75 26.11
C ASN A 520 -5.90 -4.64 24.84
N HIS A 521 -7.05 -4.66 24.18
CA HIS A 521 -7.27 -5.31 22.88
C HIS A 521 -7.36 -4.27 21.76
N LEU A 522 -6.75 -4.55 20.61
CA LEU A 522 -6.86 -3.73 19.40
C LEU A 522 -7.33 -4.59 18.22
N SER A 523 -8.38 -4.13 17.55
CA SER A 523 -8.95 -4.80 16.39
C SER A 523 -8.72 -4.02 15.10
N VAL A 524 -8.22 -4.70 14.06
CA VAL A 524 -8.13 -4.18 12.70
C VAL A 524 -9.04 -5.02 11.82
N TYR A 525 -9.93 -4.39 11.05
CA TYR A 525 -10.73 -5.09 10.05
C TYR A 525 -10.37 -4.58 8.66
N ILE A 526 -10.13 -5.52 7.73
CA ILE A 526 -9.78 -5.25 6.34
C ILE A 526 -10.92 -5.77 5.45
N GLY A 527 -11.50 -4.91 4.62
CA GLY A 527 -12.58 -5.29 3.71
C GLY A 527 -12.70 -4.34 2.52
N ASP A 528 -13.54 -4.65 1.55
CA ASP A 528 -13.69 -3.87 0.32
C ASP A 528 -15.16 -3.52 -0.01
N SER A 529 -16.12 -4.16 0.67
CA SER A 529 -17.52 -4.17 0.25
C SER A 529 -18.50 -3.62 1.31
N MET A 530 -19.72 -3.28 0.90
CA MET A 530 -20.80 -2.87 1.82
C MET A 530 -21.11 -3.95 2.87
N GLY A 531 -20.86 -5.22 2.54
CA GLY A 531 -21.01 -6.31 3.48
C GLY A 531 -20.11 -6.22 4.71
N ASP A 532 -18.98 -5.51 4.57
CA ASP A 532 -17.98 -5.35 5.61
C ASP A 532 -18.19 -4.08 6.43
N LEU A 533 -19.07 -3.18 6.00
CA LEU A 533 -19.15 -1.81 6.51
C LEU A 533 -19.38 -1.76 8.02
N LEU A 534 -20.21 -2.65 8.57
CA LEU A 534 -20.44 -2.71 10.01
C LEU A 534 -19.21 -3.21 10.78
N CYS A 535 -18.50 -4.21 10.28
CA CYS A 535 -17.28 -4.70 10.92
C CYS A 535 -16.14 -3.68 10.83
N LEU A 536 -16.00 -3.04 9.67
CA LEU A 536 -15.07 -1.93 9.44
C LEU A 536 -15.28 -0.80 10.45
N LEU A 537 -16.54 -0.42 10.70
CA LEU A 537 -16.87 0.64 11.66
C LEU A 537 -16.73 0.20 13.11
N GLU A 538 -17.00 -1.07 13.44
CA GLU A 538 -16.90 -1.60 14.80
C GLU A 538 -15.46 -1.85 15.24
N ALA A 539 -14.56 -2.14 14.29
CA ALA A 539 -13.13 -2.29 14.56
C ALA A 539 -12.48 -0.97 14.99
N ASP A 540 -11.44 -1.08 15.82
CA ASP A 540 -10.67 0.09 16.26
C ASP A 540 -9.95 0.77 15.10
N VAL A 541 -9.59 -0.03 14.09
CA VAL A 541 -9.12 0.43 12.78
C VAL A 541 -9.85 -0.32 11.66
N GLY A 542 -10.75 0.37 10.96
CA GLY A 542 -11.36 -0.14 9.73
C GLY A 542 -10.57 0.28 8.50
N ILE A 543 -10.09 -0.70 7.72
CA ILE A 543 -9.31 -0.49 6.49
C ILE A 543 -10.12 -0.98 5.28
N VAL A 544 -10.43 -0.03 4.40
CA VAL A 544 -11.10 -0.28 3.12
C VAL A 544 -10.06 -0.45 2.03
N VAL A 545 -10.02 -1.63 1.41
CA VAL A 545 -9.16 -1.91 0.26
C VAL A 545 -9.92 -1.57 -1.03
N GLY A 546 -9.25 -0.86 -1.93
CA GLY A 546 -9.81 -0.55 -3.26
C GLY A 546 -10.76 0.65 -3.28
N SER A 547 -11.60 0.68 -4.33
CA SER A 547 -12.35 1.88 -4.74
C SER A 547 -13.84 1.64 -4.91
N SER A 548 -14.43 0.73 -4.12
CA SER A 548 -15.87 0.42 -4.18
C SER A 548 -16.73 1.68 -4.05
N GLU A 549 -17.39 2.06 -5.15
CA GLU A 549 -18.22 3.28 -5.22
C GLU A 549 -19.49 3.13 -4.38
N SER A 550 -20.11 1.95 -4.41
CA SER A 550 -21.33 1.66 -3.66
C SER A 550 -21.11 1.74 -2.15
N LEU A 551 -20.01 1.16 -1.64
CA LEU A 551 -19.61 1.29 -0.24
C LEU A 551 -19.39 2.75 0.17
N ARG A 552 -18.69 3.52 -0.67
CA ARG A 552 -18.41 4.94 -0.38
C ARG A 552 -19.67 5.78 -0.42
N ARG A 553 -20.54 5.52 -1.40
CA ARG A 553 -21.85 6.17 -1.56
C ARG A 553 -22.71 5.92 -0.34
N LEU A 554 -22.92 4.66 0.05
CA LEU A 554 -23.72 4.31 1.21
C LEU A 554 -23.13 4.88 2.50
N GLY A 555 -21.85 4.61 2.78
CA GLY A 555 -21.19 5.10 3.99
C GLY A 555 -21.27 6.62 4.13
N SER A 556 -21.01 7.36 3.03
CA SER A 556 -21.08 8.83 3.05
C SER A 556 -22.48 9.36 3.34
N GLN A 557 -23.54 8.67 2.90
CA GLN A 557 -24.92 9.05 3.22
C GLN A 557 -25.24 8.93 4.71
N PHE A 558 -24.55 8.02 5.41
CA PHE A 558 -24.66 7.84 6.86
C PHE A 558 -23.57 8.57 7.66
N GLY A 559 -22.85 9.51 7.02
CA GLY A 559 -21.85 10.34 7.69
C GLY A 559 -20.49 9.66 7.93
N VAL A 560 -20.20 8.55 7.26
CA VAL A 560 -18.87 7.92 7.30
C VAL A 560 -17.87 8.72 6.46
N SER A 561 -16.70 8.98 7.04
CA SER A 561 -15.57 9.60 6.36
C SER A 561 -14.58 8.54 5.86
N PHE A 562 -14.19 8.65 4.60
CA PHE A 562 -13.17 7.79 3.99
C PHE A 562 -11.88 8.58 3.80
N VAL A 563 -10.83 8.20 4.51
CA VAL A 563 -9.57 8.95 4.58
C VAL A 563 -8.43 8.05 4.07
N PRO A 564 -7.57 8.49 3.14
CA PRO A 564 -6.37 7.73 2.79
C PRO A 564 -5.56 7.37 4.04
N LEU A 565 -5.16 6.11 4.17
CA LEU A 565 -4.53 5.63 5.41
C LEU A 565 -3.33 6.48 5.82
N PHE A 566 -2.42 6.75 4.87
CA PHE A 566 -1.24 7.57 5.11
C PHE A 566 -1.57 8.98 5.66
N SER A 567 -2.51 9.69 5.02
CA SER A 567 -2.89 11.03 5.48
C SER A 567 -3.58 11.01 6.85
N GLY A 568 -4.39 9.97 7.10
CA GLY A 568 -4.98 9.69 8.40
C GLY A 568 -3.95 9.45 9.49
N LEU A 569 -2.88 8.71 9.20
CA LEU A 569 -1.77 8.47 10.12
C LEU A 569 -0.98 9.73 10.42
N VAL A 570 -0.68 10.55 9.41
CA VAL A 570 0.01 11.84 9.60
C VAL A 570 -0.81 12.76 10.52
N LYS A 571 -2.13 12.84 10.31
CA LYS A 571 -3.02 13.59 11.19
C LYS A 571 -3.03 13.03 12.61
N LYS A 572 -3.17 11.71 12.78
CA LYS A 572 -3.14 11.06 14.10
C LYS A 572 -1.82 11.26 14.81
N GLN A 573 -0.69 11.14 14.10
CA GLN A 573 0.64 11.41 14.66
C GLN A 573 0.72 12.83 15.19
N LYS A 574 0.22 13.83 14.43
CA LYS A 574 0.17 15.23 14.85
C LYS A 574 -0.62 15.42 16.15
N GLU A 575 -1.77 14.75 16.27
CA GLU A 575 -2.65 14.79 17.45
C GLU A 575 -2.06 14.02 18.67
N PHE A 576 -1.25 12.99 18.41
CA PHE A 576 -0.70 12.11 19.45
C PHE A 576 0.24 12.82 20.44
N GLY A 577 0.79 13.99 20.07
CA GLY A 577 1.68 14.78 20.92
C GLY A 577 1.02 15.47 22.11
N GLY A 578 -0.32 15.37 22.29
CA GLY A 578 -1.06 16.15 23.30
C GLY A 578 -1.95 15.37 24.30
N SER A 579 -2.15 14.06 24.17
CA SER A 579 -3.13 13.28 24.96
C SER A 579 -2.64 11.85 25.26
N GLU A 580 -2.95 11.33 26.46
CA GLU A 580 -2.35 10.10 27.02
C GLU A 580 -2.92 8.77 26.49
N SER A 581 -4.06 8.72 25.79
CA SER A 581 -4.66 7.46 25.32
C SER A 581 -4.52 7.26 23.81
N SER A 582 -4.21 6.03 23.37
CA SER A 582 -4.22 5.67 21.96
C SER A 582 -5.59 5.91 21.31
N ASN A 583 -5.69 6.90 20.42
CA ASN A 583 -6.93 7.37 19.78
C ASN A 583 -7.55 6.40 18.73
N TRP A 584 -7.21 5.12 18.76
CA TRP A 584 -7.88 4.13 17.91
C TRP A 584 -9.11 3.64 18.64
N LYS A 585 -10.27 3.85 18.05
CA LYS A 585 -11.55 3.52 18.67
C LYS A 585 -12.55 3.20 17.58
N GLY A 586 -13.24 2.08 17.75
CA GLY A 586 -14.40 1.73 16.95
C GLY A 586 -15.49 2.81 17.02
N LEU A 587 -16.34 2.80 16.01
CA LEU A 587 -17.50 3.69 15.87
C LEU A 587 -17.13 5.19 15.81
N SER A 588 -15.92 5.51 15.35
CA SER A 588 -15.47 6.89 15.11
C SER A 588 -16.10 7.54 13.88
N GLY A 589 -16.76 6.75 13.02
CA GLY A 589 -17.26 7.18 11.72
C GLY A 589 -16.15 7.44 10.69
N THR A 590 -14.90 7.10 10.98
CA THR A 590 -13.77 7.23 10.05
C THR A 590 -13.25 5.86 9.62
N LEU A 591 -13.16 5.64 8.31
CA LEU A 591 -12.56 4.45 7.70
C LEU A 591 -11.35 4.85 6.87
N TYR A 592 -10.30 4.03 6.91
CA TYR A 592 -9.04 4.29 6.24
C TYR A 592 -8.98 3.55 4.91
N THR A 593 -8.62 4.24 3.84
CA THR A 593 -8.59 3.63 2.50
C THR A 593 -7.17 3.35 2.06
N VAL A 594 -6.95 2.17 1.50
CA VAL A 594 -5.66 1.75 0.93
C VAL A 594 -5.84 1.28 -0.51
N SER A 595 -4.76 1.40 -1.27
CA SER A 595 -4.66 0.93 -2.65
C SER A 595 -4.01 -0.44 -2.79
N SER A 596 -3.33 -0.92 -1.75
CA SER A 596 -2.61 -2.20 -1.79
C SER A 596 -2.38 -2.80 -0.40
N TRP A 597 -2.11 -4.11 -0.35
CA TRP A 597 -1.67 -4.81 0.86
C TRP A 597 -0.30 -4.34 1.37
N ALA A 598 0.51 -3.68 0.53
CA ALA A 598 1.76 -3.09 0.96
C ALA A 598 1.54 -1.96 1.98
N GLU A 599 0.49 -1.16 1.82
CA GLU A 599 0.12 -0.11 2.79
C GLU A 599 -0.34 -0.72 4.11
N ILE A 600 -1.14 -1.78 4.05
CA ILE A 600 -1.59 -2.52 5.24
C ILE A 600 -0.40 -3.12 5.99
N HIS A 601 0.52 -3.76 5.26
CA HIS A 601 1.75 -4.31 5.81
C HIS A 601 2.58 -3.21 6.47
N ALA A 602 2.86 -2.13 5.75
CA ALA A 602 3.68 -1.03 6.25
C ALA A 602 3.06 -0.35 7.48
N PHE A 603 1.73 -0.25 7.53
CA PHE A 603 1.01 0.27 8.68
C PHE A 603 1.10 -0.67 9.89
N VAL A 604 0.81 -1.96 9.73
CA VAL A 604 0.68 -2.89 10.86
C VAL A 604 2.05 -3.39 11.34
N LEU A 605 2.89 -3.84 10.41
CA LEU A 605 4.16 -4.52 10.70
C LEU A 605 5.38 -3.62 10.46
N GLY A 606 5.23 -2.58 9.66
CA GLY A 606 6.33 -1.71 9.26
C GLY A 606 7.03 -2.19 7.99
N PRO A 607 8.12 -1.52 7.61
CA PRO A 607 8.97 -1.98 6.52
C PRO A 607 9.55 -3.37 6.78
N PRO A 608 9.66 -4.23 5.74
CA PRO A 608 10.02 -5.65 5.87
C PRO A 608 11.47 -5.94 6.26
#